data_AF-A0A5S3X9D3-F1
#
_entry.id   AF-A0A5S3X9D3-F1
#
_cell.length_a   1.000
_cell.length_b   1.000
_cell.length_c   1.000
_cell.angle_alpha   90.00
_cell.angle_beta   90.00
_cell.angle_gamma   90.00
#
_symmetry.space_group_name_H-M   'P 1'
#
loop_
_entity.id
_entity.type
_entity.pdbx_description
1 polymer ?
#
loop_
_entity_poly.entity_id
_entity_poly.type
_entity_poly.pdbx_seq_one_letter_code
_entity_poly.pdbx_strand_id
1 'polypeptide(L)'
;MFDQVRKDLNCELFYSELKRHNVSHYIYYLATDNIHIVLENDNTVLIKGLKKVVNVKFSRNTHLIETSYDRLKSREITFQQ
;
A
#
# COMPACT_ATOMS: atom_id res chain seq x y z
N MET A 1 -7.99 -5.54 -5.87
CA MET A 1 -6.88 -4.69 -6.33
C MET A 1 -5.71 -4.66 -5.34
N PHE A 2 -5.87 -4.12 -4.12
CA PHE A 2 -4.76 -4.05 -3.15
C PHE A 2 -4.19 -5.42 -2.75
N ASP A 3 -5.02 -6.42 -2.49
CA ASP A 3 -4.52 -7.77 -2.18
C ASP A 3 -3.81 -8.44 -3.34
N GLN A 4 -4.14 -8.06 -4.58
CA GLN A 4 -3.52 -8.58 -5.78
C GLN A 4 -2.11 -8.02 -5.92
N VAL A 5 -1.95 -6.69 -5.90
CA VAL A 5 -0.63 -6.03 -6.05
C VAL A 5 0.33 -6.42 -4.93
N ARG A 6 -0.17 -6.71 -3.72
CA ARG A 6 0.65 -7.23 -2.61
C ARG A 6 1.26 -8.60 -2.90
N LYS A 7 0.59 -9.43 -3.72
CA LYS A 7 1.02 -10.79 -4.06
C LYS A 7 1.92 -10.82 -5.29
N ASP A 8 1.54 -10.10 -6.35
CA ASP A 8 2.19 -10.22 -7.66
C ASP A 8 3.07 -9.03 -8.04
N LEU A 9 3.02 -7.93 -7.27
CA LEU A 9 3.71 -6.68 -7.55
C LEU A 9 3.44 -6.14 -8.97
N ASN A 10 2.26 -6.43 -9.53
CA ASN A 10 1.86 -5.91 -10.83
C ASN A 10 1.41 -4.45 -10.72
N CYS A 11 2.38 -3.55 -10.73
CA CYS A 11 2.16 -2.11 -10.59
C CYS A 11 1.39 -1.49 -11.77
N GLU A 12 1.55 -2.02 -13.00
CA GLU A 12 0.85 -1.50 -14.18
C GLU A 12 -0.65 -1.74 -14.11
N LEU A 13 -1.05 -2.97 -13.75
CA LEU A 13 -2.46 -3.31 -13.52
C LEU A 13 -3.02 -2.50 -12.35
N PHE A 14 -2.25 -2.39 -11.26
CA PHE A 14 -2.67 -1.61 -10.10
C PHE A 14 -2.93 -0.13 -10.43
N TYR A 15 -2.03 0.50 -11.18
CA TYR A 15 -2.20 1.89 -11.62
C TYR A 15 -3.39 2.06 -12.56
N SER A 16 -3.58 1.11 -13.49
CA SER A 16 -4.73 1.12 -14.40
C SER A 16 -6.06 1.05 -13.64
N GLU A 17 -6.13 0.21 -12.61
CA GLU A 17 -7.32 0.07 -11.76
C GLU A 17 -7.58 1.32 -10.89
N LEU A 18 -6.53 1.94 -10.32
CA LEU A 18 -6.67 3.22 -9.61
C LEU A 18 -7.27 4.31 -10.51
N LYS A 19 -6.75 4.43 -11.74
CA LYS A 19 -7.24 5.39 -12.73
C LYS A 19 -8.67 5.07 -13.18
N ARG A 20 -8.98 3.80 -13.43
CA ARG A 20 -10.33 3.34 -13.82
C ARG A 20 -11.38 3.68 -12.76
N HIS A 21 -10.98 3.74 -11.50
CA HIS A 21 -11.84 4.07 -10.36
C HIS A 21 -11.85 5.55 -9.97
N ASN A 22 -11.18 6.43 -10.72
CA ASN A 22 -11.04 7.86 -10.40
C ASN A 22 -10.52 8.09 -8.96
N VAL A 23 -9.53 7.29 -8.56
CA VAL A 23 -8.86 7.48 -7.27
C VAL A 23 -7.91 8.66 -7.38
N SER A 24 -8.13 9.70 -6.58
CA SER A 24 -7.24 10.85 -6.46
C SER A 24 -5.98 10.47 -5.68
N HIS A 25 -6.17 9.92 -4.48
CA HIS A 25 -5.08 9.45 -3.62
C HIS A 25 -5.59 8.43 -2.61
N TYR A 26 -4.68 7.71 -1.97
CA TYR A 26 -5.01 6.81 -0.88
C TYR A 26 -3.99 6.93 0.26
N ILE A 27 -4.45 6.71 1.48
CA ILE A 27 -3.63 6.66 2.70
C ILE A 27 -3.66 5.22 3.21
N TYR A 28 -2.49 4.59 3.27
CA TYR A 28 -2.35 3.23 3.77
C TYR A 28 -1.78 3.22 5.19
N TYR A 29 -2.61 2.80 6.15
CA TYR A 29 -2.25 2.75 7.56
C TYR A 29 -1.63 1.39 7.89
N LEU A 30 -0.30 1.31 7.89
CA LEU A 30 0.46 0.08 8.18
C LEU A 30 0.09 -0.55 9.53
N ALA A 31 -0.18 0.26 10.55
CA ALA A 31 -0.49 -0.22 11.90
C ALA A 31 -1.80 -1.04 11.95
N THR A 32 -2.77 -0.74 11.08
CA THR A 32 -4.10 -1.35 11.11
C THR A 32 -4.46 -2.08 9.81
N ASP A 33 -3.58 -2.03 8.81
CA ASP A 33 -3.83 -2.52 7.45
C ASP A 33 -5.06 -1.85 6.78
N ASN A 34 -5.48 -0.68 7.29
CA ASN A 34 -6.60 0.07 6.73
C ASN A 34 -6.13 0.89 5.53
N ILE A 35 -6.97 1.00 4.51
CA ILE A 35 -6.71 1.88 3.36
C ILE A 35 -7.86 2.86 3.25
N HIS A 36 -7.54 4.14 3.34
CA HIS A 36 -8.49 5.21 3.09
C HIS A 36 -8.28 5.75 1.68
N ILE A 37 -9.28 5.62 0.82
CA ILE A 37 -9.23 5.97 -0.59
C ILE A 37 -10.06 7.23 -0.78
N VAL A 38 -9.48 8.24 -1.41
CA VAL A 38 -10.16 9.48 -1.77
C VAL A 38 -10.32 9.50 -3.29
N LEU A 39 -11.56 9.63 -3.74
CA LEU A 39 -11.91 9.72 -5.15
C LEU A 39 -11.81 11.17 -5.63
N GLU A 40 -11.75 11.38 -6.94
CA GLU A 40 -11.69 12.72 -7.55
C GLU A 40 -12.90 13.60 -7.25
N ASN A 41 -14.04 13.00 -6.90
CA ASN A 41 -15.26 13.70 -6.51
C ASN A 41 -15.39 13.88 -4.98
N ASP A 42 -14.28 13.82 -4.26
CA ASP A 42 -14.16 13.93 -2.80
C ASP A 42 -14.89 12.85 -1.98
N ASN A 43 -15.49 11.85 -2.64
CA ASN A 43 -16.02 10.69 -1.93
C ASN A 43 -14.89 9.83 -1.39
N THR A 44 -15.11 9.26 -0.20
CA THR A 44 -14.13 8.44 0.48
C THR A 44 -14.58 7.00 0.62
N VAL A 45 -13.68 6.05 0.42
CA VAL A 45 -13.90 4.63 0.66
C VAL A 45 -12.89 4.12 1.68
N LEU A 46 -13.37 3.48 2.74
CA LEU A 46 -12.53 2.83 3.73
C LEU A 46 -12.50 1.32 3.48
N ILE A 47 -11.32 0.78 3.17
CA ILE A 47 -11.06 -0.65 3.20
C ILE A 47 -10.51 -0.98 4.59
N LYS A 48 -11.26 -1.80 5.34
CA LYS A 48 -10.81 -2.29 6.64
C LYS A 48 -9.79 -3.42 6.45
N GLY A 49 -8.65 -3.29 7.12
CA GLY A 49 -7.65 -4.34 7.19
C GLY A 49 -8.20 -5.59 7.89
N LEU A 50 -7.73 -6.76 7.47
CA LEU A 50 -8.11 -8.04 8.08
C LEU A 50 -7.14 -8.45 9.21
N LYS A 51 -6.01 -7.76 9.34
CA LYS A 51 -4.96 -8.08 10.31
C LYS A 51 -5.22 -7.40 11.66
N LYS A 52 -4.67 -8.00 12.72
CA LYS A 52 -4.62 -7.36 14.04
C LYS A 52 -3.76 -6.10 13.97
N VAL A 53 -4.07 -5.14 14.83
CA VAL A 53 -3.26 -3.93 14.97
C VAL A 53 -1.84 -4.30 15.39
N VAL A 54 -0.86 -3.75 14.68
CA VAL A 54 0.58 -3.95 14.94
C VAL A 54 1.23 -2.66 15.40
N ASN A 55 2.30 -2.79 16.18
CA ASN A 55 3.09 -1.63 16.58
C ASN A 55 4.05 -1.23 15.44
N VAL A 56 3.96 0.02 15.01
CA VAL A 56 4.89 0.61 14.04
C VAL A 56 5.86 1.49 14.80
N LYS A 57 7.16 1.25 14.65
CA LYS A 57 8.18 2.07 15.30
C LYS A 57 8.13 3.50 14.75
N PHE A 58 8.04 4.48 15.66
CA PHE A 58 8.12 5.90 15.33
C PHE A 58 9.58 6.34 15.13
N SER A 59 10.24 5.76 14.14
CA SER A 59 11.62 6.11 13.77
C SER A 59 11.72 6.23 12.26
N ARG A 60 12.04 7.44 11.77
CA ARG A 60 12.23 7.66 10.33
C ARG A 60 13.67 7.32 9.96
N ASN A 61 13.85 6.33 9.08
CA ASN A 61 15.15 5.96 8.54
C ASN A 61 15.06 5.83 7.02
N THR A 62 15.56 6.84 6.30
CA THR A 62 15.50 6.89 4.83
C THR A 62 16.31 5.76 4.19
N HIS A 63 17.48 5.44 4.74
CA HIS A 63 18.31 4.36 4.22
C HIS A 63 17.59 3.00 4.28
N LEU A 64 16.89 2.74 5.40
CA LEU A 64 16.08 1.53 5.54
C LEU A 64 14.95 1.45 4.50
N ILE A 65 14.33 2.59 4.15
CA ILE A 65 13.28 2.64 3.12
C ILE A 65 13.85 2.28 1.76
N GLU A 66 14.97 2.90 1.37
CA GLU A 66 15.64 2.66 0.08
C GLU A 66 16.12 1.21 -0.03
N THR A 67 16.82 0.69 0.98
CA THR A 67 17.27 -0.71 0.99
C THR A 67 16.09 -1.68 0.92
N SER A 68 14.98 -1.41 1.62
CA SER A 68 13.79 -2.26 1.56
C SER A 68 13.14 -2.24 0.17
N TYR A 69 13.11 -1.08 -0.49
CA TYR A 69 12.62 -0.95 -1.86
C TYR A 69 13.47 -1.76 -2.85
N ASP A 70 14.79 -1.66 -2.78
CA ASP A 70 15.69 -2.42 -3.67
C ASP A 70 15.52 -3.93 -3.48
N ARG A 71 15.42 -4.38 -2.23
CA ARG A 71 15.15 -5.79 -1.91
C ARG A 71 13.79 -6.27 -2.41
N LEU A 72 12.76 -5.42 -2.33
CA LEU A 72 11.43 -5.73 -2.86
C LEU A 72 11.47 -5.84 -4.39
N LYS A 73 12.17 -4.92 -5.06
CA LYS A 73 12.35 -4.92 -6.52
C LYS A 73 13.12 -6.15 -7.01
N SER A 74 14.15 -6.56 -6.27
CA SER A 74 14.92 -7.79 -6.50
C SER A 74 14.19 -9.07 -6.10
N ARG A 75 12.96 -8.98 -5.58
CA ARG A 75 12.13 -10.10 -5.08
C ARG A 75 12.77 -10.89 -3.93
N GLU A 76 13.69 -10.28 -3.20
CA GLU A 76 14.27 -10.87 -1.98
C GLU A 76 13.29 -10.84 -0.81
N ILE A 77 12.37 -9.87 -0.83
CA ILE A 77 11.31 -9.71 0.17
C ILE A 77 9.94 -9.62 -0.50
N THR A 78 8.91 -9.89 0.28
CA THR A 78 7.51 -9.67 -0.14
C THR A 78 6.95 -8.39 0.48
N PHE A 79 5.79 -7.95 0.00
CA PHE A 79 5.14 -6.75 0.52
C PHE A 79 4.74 -6.85 2.01
N GLN A 80 4.63 -8.06 2.57
CA GLN A 80 4.12 -8.29 3.94
C GLN A 80 5.20 -8.70 4.96
N GLN A 81 6.48 -8.63 4.60
CA GLN A 81 7.59 -9.12 5.42
C GLN A 81 8.00 -8.17 6.55
#